data_AF-A0A7L0Y8Q6-F1
#
_entry.id   AF-A0A7L0Y8Q6-F1
#
_cell.length_a   1.000
_cell.length_b   1.000
_cell.length_c   1.000
_cell.angle_alpha   90.00
_cell.angle_beta   90.00
_cell.angle_gamma   90.00
#
_symmetry.space_group_name_H-M   'P 1'
#
loop_
_entity.id
_entity.type
_entity.pdbx_description
1 polymer ?
#
loop_
_entity_poly.entity_id
_entity_poly.type
_entity_poly.pdbx_seq_one_letter_code
_entity_poly.pdbx_strand_id
1 'polypeptide(L)'
;PGLKQLEPLKYAKVAREASVSRRKVECCILGTMSLLYHCLEKGVSVAFVLRDVGVLHIEGSMVQMRFYLDFLERVTRERIQDRATLKALQQLDLVVSRVVPIASLSSTGRVIIFPK
;
A
#
# COMPACT_ATOMS: atom_id res chain seq x y z
N PRO A 1 -11.70 -4.11 -23.46
CA PRO A 1 -10.50 -4.10 -22.59
C PRO A 1 -9.50 -3.04 -23.07
N GLY A 2 -9.54 -1.86 -22.46
CA GLY A 2 -8.71 -0.73 -22.86
C GLY A 2 -7.28 -0.88 -22.36
N LEU A 3 -6.33 -1.02 -23.30
CA LEU A 3 -4.90 -0.86 -23.04
C LEU A 3 -4.64 0.59 -22.61
N LYS A 4 -4.87 0.89 -21.32
CA LYS A 4 -4.40 2.13 -20.73
C LYS A 4 -2.89 2.11 -20.84
N GLN A 5 -2.33 3.05 -21.61
CA GLN A 5 -0.90 3.21 -21.76
C GLN A 5 -0.29 3.40 -20.37
N LEU A 6 0.75 2.62 -20.06
CA LEU A 6 1.48 2.79 -18.80
C LEU A 6 2.18 4.14 -18.85
N GLU A 7 1.66 5.13 -18.12
CA GLU A 7 2.31 6.43 -18.03
C GLU A 7 3.49 6.35 -17.05
N PRO A 8 4.69 6.85 -17.43
CA PRO A 8 5.80 6.93 -16.51
C PRO A 8 5.47 7.89 -15.36
N LEU A 9 5.98 7.59 -14.17
CA LEU A 9 5.79 8.44 -13.01
C LEU A 9 6.40 9.83 -13.25
N LYS A 10 5.54 10.86 -13.19
CA LYS A 10 5.96 12.25 -13.38
C LYS A 10 6.52 12.80 -12.08
N TYR A 11 7.79 12.50 -11.76
CA TYR A 11 8.46 12.91 -10.51
C TYR A 11 8.29 14.39 -10.17
N ALA A 12 8.39 15.28 -11.17
CA ALA A 12 8.21 16.72 -10.97
C ALA A 12 6.77 17.08 -10.54
N LYS A 13 5.77 16.40 -11.09
CA LYS A 13 4.35 16.59 -10.72
C LYS A 13 4.13 16.13 -9.28
N VAL A 14 4.61 14.95 -8.93
CA VAL A 14 4.52 14.38 -7.58
C VAL A 14 5.22 15.30 -6.57
N ALA A 15 6.43 15.77 -6.89
CA ALA A 15 7.20 16.67 -6.04
C ALA A 15 6.45 17.99 -5.77
N ARG A 16 5.83 18.56 -6.82
CA ARG A 16 5.00 19.75 -6.69
C ARG A 16 3.77 19.51 -5.82
N GLU A 17 3.05 18.41 -6.03
CA GLU A 17 1.85 18.08 -5.25
C GLU A 17 2.16 17.79 -3.78
N ALA A 18 3.31 17.16 -3.50
CA ALA A 18 3.78 16.86 -2.15
C ALA A 18 4.55 18.03 -1.50
N SER A 19 4.76 19.15 -2.19
CA SER A 19 5.56 20.29 -1.71
C SER A 19 6.98 19.90 -1.25
N VAL A 20 7.65 19.02 -1.99
CA VAL A 20 9.02 18.58 -1.72
C VAL A 20 9.91 18.70 -2.97
N SER A 21 11.23 18.56 -2.79
CA SER A 21 12.15 18.58 -3.94
C SER A 21 11.99 17.33 -4.81
N ARG A 22 12.19 17.49 -6.12
CA ARG A 22 12.20 16.36 -7.07
C ARG A 22 13.18 15.27 -6.66
N ARG A 23 14.39 15.66 -6.22
CA ARG A 23 15.42 14.73 -5.73
C ARG A 23 14.92 13.91 -4.54
N LYS A 24 14.18 14.52 -3.60
CA LYS A 24 13.61 13.80 -2.46
C LYS A 24 12.60 12.75 -2.92
N VAL A 25 11.69 13.09 -3.84
CA VAL A 25 10.75 12.12 -4.42
C VAL A 25 11.48 10.98 -5.12
N GLU A 26 12.45 11.28 -5.98
CA GLU A 26 13.23 10.26 -6.69
C GLU A 26 13.96 9.32 -5.72
N CYS A 27 14.69 9.86 -4.75
CA CYS A 27 15.41 9.04 -3.76
C CYS A 27 14.44 8.18 -2.93
N CYS A 28 13.31 8.73 -2.48
CA CYS A 28 12.32 7.99 -1.70
C CYS A 28 11.71 6.83 -2.49
N ILE A 29 11.28 7.10 -3.74
CA ILE A 29 10.64 6.09 -4.59
C ILE A 29 11.63 5.02 -5.00
N LEU A 30 12.80 5.41 -5.51
CA LEU A 30 13.82 4.45 -5.95
C LEU A 30 14.34 3.62 -4.77
N GLY A 31 14.62 4.23 -3.62
CA GLY A 31 15.09 3.52 -2.44
C GLY A 31 14.07 2.51 -1.92
N THR A 32 12.80 2.91 -1.83
CA THR A 32 11.73 2.03 -1.36
C THR A 32 11.47 0.87 -2.33
N MET A 33 11.41 1.16 -3.63
CA MET A 33 11.19 0.14 -4.66
C MET A 33 12.38 -0.81 -4.79
N SER A 34 13.61 -0.31 -4.64
CA SER A 34 14.81 -1.15 -4.65
C SER A 34 14.82 -2.12 -3.46
N LEU A 35 14.45 -1.65 -2.26
CA LEU A 35 14.32 -2.50 -1.08
C LEU A 35 13.22 -3.56 -1.27
N LEU A 36 12.06 -3.15 -1.79
CA LEU A 36 10.96 -4.08 -2.08
C LEU A 36 11.42 -5.15 -3.08
N TYR A 37 12.01 -4.74 -4.20
CA TYR A 37 12.55 -5.65 -5.22
C TYR A 37 13.54 -6.64 -4.62
N HIS A 38 14.48 -6.17 -3.81
CA HIS A 38 15.46 -7.03 -3.15
C HIS A 38 14.80 -8.06 -2.23
N CYS A 39 13.75 -7.69 -1.49
CA CYS A 39 13.04 -8.64 -0.64
C CYS A 39 12.33 -9.71 -1.48
N LEU A 40 11.69 -9.31 -2.58
CA LEU A 40 11.00 -10.21 -3.50
C LEU A 40 11.98 -11.18 -4.19
N GLU A 41 13.13 -10.68 -4.64
CA GLU A 41 14.19 -11.50 -5.24
C GLU A 41 14.69 -12.59 -4.28
N LYS A 42 14.73 -12.29 -2.97
CA LYS A 42 15.16 -13.22 -1.92
C LYS A 42 14.03 -14.08 -1.36
N GLY A 43 12.80 -13.95 -1.88
CA GLY A 43 11.63 -14.67 -1.36
C GLY A 43 11.26 -14.31 0.08
N VAL A 44 11.71 -13.15 0.57
CA VAL A 44 11.38 -12.64 1.90
C VAL A 44 9.96 -12.10 1.86
N SER A 45 9.11 -12.52 2.82
CA SER A 45 7.76 -11.97 2.93
C SER A 45 7.80 -10.47 3.26
N VAL A 46 6.90 -9.70 2.66
CA VAL A 46 6.86 -8.25 2.79
C VAL A 46 5.46 -7.77 3.12
N ALA A 47 5.35 -6.95 4.17
CA ALA A 47 4.22 -6.08 4.40
C ALA A 47 4.58 -4.66 3.94
N PHE A 48 4.11 -4.29 2.75
CA PHE A 48 4.35 -2.97 2.17
C PHE A 48 3.21 -2.02 2.53
N VAL A 49 3.49 -1.08 3.43
CA VAL A 49 2.52 -0.16 4.01
C VAL A 49 2.43 1.11 3.17
N LEU A 50 1.28 1.31 2.55
CA LEU A 50 0.86 2.55 1.90
C LEU A 50 0.03 3.33 2.91
N ARG A 51 0.67 4.24 3.65
CA ARG A 51 0.13 4.88 4.87
C ARG A 51 -1.31 5.41 4.77
N ASP A 52 -1.73 5.89 3.61
CA ASP A 52 -3.07 6.47 3.41
C ASP A 52 -4.03 5.57 2.62
N VAL A 53 -3.58 4.37 2.25
CA VAL A 53 -4.31 3.45 1.38
C VAL A 53 -4.56 2.11 2.08
N GLY A 54 -3.50 1.47 2.58
CA GLY A 54 -3.57 0.13 3.13
C GLY A 54 -2.22 -0.58 3.18
N VAL A 55 -2.25 -1.91 3.16
CA VAL A 55 -1.08 -2.77 3.26
C VAL A 55 -1.12 -3.81 2.15
N LEU A 56 -0.06 -3.86 1.34
CA LEU A 56 0.17 -4.92 0.37
C LEU A 56 1.04 -5.99 1.02
N HIS A 57 0.45 -7.16 1.26
CA HIS A 57 1.15 -8.32 1.79
C HIS A 57 1.61 -9.21 0.64
N ILE A 58 2.88 -9.61 0.66
CA ILE A 58 3.49 -10.50 -0.33
C ILE A 58 4.21 -11.60 0.43
N GLU A 59 3.80 -12.85 0.23
CA GLU A 59 4.40 -14.01 0.87
C GLU A 59 4.39 -15.20 -0.10
N GLY A 60 5.58 -15.68 -0.47
CA GLY A 60 5.72 -16.70 -1.51
C GLY A 60 5.09 -16.23 -2.83
N SER A 61 4.11 -16.98 -3.33
CA SER A 61 3.33 -16.63 -4.53
C SER A 61 2.05 -15.84 -4.22
N MET A 62 1.73 -15.62 -2.93
CA MET A 62 0.52 -14.92 -2.52
C MET A 62 0.77 -13.42 -2.47
N VAL A 63 -0.11 -12.66 -3.14
CA VAL A 63 -0.13 -11.19 -3.09
C VAL A 63 -1.54 -10.74 -2.72
N GLN A 64 -1.68 -10.03 -1.59
CA GLN A 64 -2.96 -9.58 -1.08
C GLN A 64 -2.90 -8.11 -0.69
N MET A 65 -3.84 -7.31 -1.18
CA MET A 65 -4.00 -5.92 -0.78
C MET A 65 -5.13 -5.82 0.25
N ARG A 66 -4.83 -5.25 1.41
CA ARG A 66 -5.82 -4.88 2.44
C ARG A 66 -5.90 -3.36 2.54
N PHE A 67 -7.09 -2.80 2.55
CA PHE A 67 -7.29 -1.35 2.57
C PHE A 67 -7.65 -0.85 3.97
N TYR A 68 -7.30 0.40 4.26
CA TYR A 68 -7.90 1.08 5.41
C TYR A 68 -9.36 1.41 5.10
N LEU A 69 -10.25 1.23 6.07
CA LEU A 69 -11.68 1.47 5.87
C LEU A 69 -11.96 2.92 5.43
N ASP A 70 -11.30 3.89 6.06
CA ASP A 70 -11.43 5.32 5.73
C ASP A 70 -10.94 5.65 4.31
N PHE A 71 -9.98 4.87 3.79
CA PHE A 71 -9.55 4.99 2.40
C PHE A 71 -10.64 4.48 1.45
N LEU A 72 -11.21 3.30 1.71
CA LEU A 72 -12.29 2.75 0.88
C LEU A 72 -13.48 3.71 0.82
N GLU A 73 -13.94 4.20 1.97
CA GLU A 73 -15.06 5.15 2.04
C GLU A 73 -14.78 6.44 1.25
N ARG A 74 -13.53 6.91 1.25
CA ARG A 74 -13.13 8.09 0.49
C ARG A 74 -13.16 7.84 -1.02
N VAL A 75 -12.73 6.67 -1.48
CA VAL A 75 -12.66 6.32 -2.90
C VAL A 75 -14.05 5.99 -3.45
N THR A 76 -14.86 5.26 -2.70
CA THR A 76 -16.24 4.93 -3.09
C THR A 76 -17.20 6.12 -2.92
N ARG A 77 -16.80 7.12 -2.13
CA ARG A 77 -17.66 8.24 -1.68
C ARG A 77 -18.89 7.75 -0.93
N GLU A 78 -18.77 6.59 -0.29
CA GLU A 78 -19.84 5.93 0.43
C GLU A 78 -19.34 5.54 1.81
N ARG A 79 -20.09 5.90 2.85
CA ARG A 79 -19.77 5.46 4.22
C ARG A 79 -20.25 4.02 4.40
N ILE A 80 -19.36 3.15 4.83
CA ILE A 80 -19.68 1.75 5.10
C ILE A 80 -20.16 1.67 6.54
N GLN A 81 -21.44 2.00 6.74
CA GLN A 81 -22.10 1.93 8.05
C GLN A 81 -22.84 0.60 8.25
N ASP A 82 -23.18 -0.07 7.16
CA ASP A 82 -23.83 -1.37 7.22
C ASP A 82 -22.89 -2.43 7.81
N ARG A 83 -23.34 -3.04 8.91
CA ARG A 83 -22.59 -4.08 9.61
C ARG A 83 -22.38 -5.33 8.76
N ALA A 84 -23.30 -5.65 7.85
CA ALA A 84 -23.16 -6.85 7.01
C ALA A 84 -22.01 -6.68 6.01
N THR A 85 -21.95 -5.52 5.35
CA THR A 85 -20.87 -5.14 4.41
C THR A 85 -19.51 -5.11 5.11
N LEU A 86 -19.42 -4.48 6.29
CA LEU A 86 -18.17 -4.45 7.04
C LEU A 86 -17.71 -5.85 7.48
N LYS A 87 -18.64 -6.70 7.93
CA LYS A 87 -18.34 -8.10 8.25
C LYS A 87 -17.87 -8.87 7.02
N ALA A 88 -18.51 -8.68 5.87
CA ALA A 88 -18.10 -9.34 4.63
C ALA A 88 -16.67 -8.93 4.22
N LEU A 89 -16.34 -7.63 4.29
CA LEU A 89 -14.99 -7.14 4.02
C LEU A 89 -13.94 -7.72 4.98
N GLN A 90 -14.29 -7.89 6.26
CA GLN A 90 -13.40 -8.51 7.25
C GLN A 90 -13.24 -10.03 7.01
N GLN A 91 -14.32 -10.72 6.66
CA GLN A 91 -14.28 -12.17 6.35
C GLN A 91 -13.47 -12.47 5.09
N LEU A 92 -13.52 -11.57 4.11
CA LEU A 92 -12.69 -11.64 2.90
C LEU A 92 -11.26 -11.10 3.13
N ASP A 93 -10.96 -10.64 4.35
CA ASP A 93 -9.65 -10.10 4.73
C ASP A 93 -9.18 -8.95 3.82
N LEU A 94 -10.12 -8.10 3.41
CA LEU A 94 -9.91 -6.97 2.49
C LEU A 94 -9.64 -5.64 3.20
N VAL A 95 -9.89 -5.59 4.51
CA VAL A 95 -9.73 -4.38 5.32
C VAL A 95 -8.77 -4.62 6.47
N VAL A 96 -7.96 -3.60 6.76
CA VAL A 96 -7.03 -3.58 7.89
C VAL A 96 -7.29 -2.34 8.74
N SER A 97 -7.21 -2.49 10.06
CA SER A 97 -7.34 -1.35 10.97
C SER A 97 -6.02 -0.59 11.08
N ARG A 98 -6.08 0.74 11.10
CA ARG A 98 -4.91 1.63 11.35
C ARG A 98 -4.31 1.47 12.75
N VAL A 99 -5.09 0.93 13.68
CA VAL A 99 -4.70 0.77 15.09
C VAL A 99 -3.84 -0.49 15.29
N VAL A 100 -3.79 -1.37 14.29
CA VAL A 100 -2.97 -2.59 14.35
C VAL A 100 -1.49 -2.18 14.39
N PRO A 101 -0.70 -2.70 15.35
CA PRO A 101 0.73 -2.46 15.40
C PRO A 101 1.39 -2.83 14.07
N ILE A 102 2.25 -1.94 13.56
CA ILE A 102 2.96 -2.19 12.30
C ILE A 102 3.77 -3.48 12.36
N ALA A 103 4.31 -3.82 13.53
CA ALA A 103 5.05 -5.05 13.77
C ALA A 103 4.20 -6.33 13.62
N SER A 104 2.88 -6.27 13.75
CA SER A 104 2.01 -7.43 13.53
C SER A 104 1.50 -7.56 12.09
N LEU A 105 1.93 -6.66 11.19
CA LEU A 105 1.57 -6.72 9.76
C LEU A 105 2.35 -7.79 9.00
N SER A 106 3.43 -8.31 9.59
CA SER A 106 4.15 -9.48 9.09
C SER A 106 4.66 -10.30 10.27
N SER A 107 4.28 -11.58 10.34
CA SER A 107 4.74 -12.51 11.38
C SER A 107 6.13 -13.07 11.11
N THR A 108 6.60 -13.03 9.85
CA THR A 108 7.82 -13.71 9.39
C THR A 108 8.69 -12.87 8.46
N GLY A 109 8.27 -11.64 8.14
CA GLY A 109 8.82 -10.85 7.04
C GLY A 109 9.22 -9.41 7.38
N ARG A 110 9.58 -8.65 6.34
CA ARG A 110 9.95 -7.24 6.46
C ARG A 110 8.74 -6.34 6.30
N VAL A 111 8.64 -5.34 7.18
CA VAL A 111 7.70 -4.23 7.00
C VAL A 111 8.43 -3.10 6.27
N ILE A 112 7.94 -2.73 5.10
CA ILE A 112 8.42 -1.57 4.35
C ILE A 112 7.33 -0.51 4.40
N ILE A 113 7.65 0.67 4.91
CA ILE A 113 6.70 1.79 4.97
C ILE A 113 7.06 2.75 3.86
N PHE A 114 6.11 3.02 2.96
CA PHE A 114 6.31 4.08 1.98
C PHE A 114 6.40 5.43 2.72
N PRO A 115 7.50 6.17 2.56
CA PRO A 115 7.75 7.39 3.33
C PRO A 115 6.73 8.49 3.00
N LYS A 116 6.57 9.42 3.96
CA LYS A 116 5.79 10.66 3.78
C LYS A 116 6.52 11.65 2.89
#